data_AF-A0A3D9BUA3-F1
#
_entry.id   AF-A0A3D9BUA3-F1
#
_cell.length_a   1.000
_cell.length_b   1.000
_cell.length_c   1.000
_cell.angle_alpha   90.00
_cell.angle_beta   90.00
_cell.angle_gamma   90.00
#
_symmetry.space_group_name_H-M   'P 1'
#
loop_
_entity.id
_entity.type
_entity.pdbx_description
1 polymer ?
#
loop_
_entity_poly.entity_id
_entity_poly.type
_entity_poly.pdbx_seq_one_letter_code
_entity_poly.pdbx_strand_id
1 'polypeptide(L)'
;MPLIMRGGTWHLRRRMPVRFAEVEPRREVWVSLKTDARLVAARTATAVWEGLIGGREAQLASRSDDAATRLAVAREIAARRGLT
;
A
#
# COMPACT_ATOMS: atom_id res chain seq x y z
N MET A 1 -13.35 -3.45 0.73
CA MET A 1 -12.16 -3.80 1.54
C MET A 1 -12.59 -4.31 2.91
N PRO A 2 -12.00 -5.40 3.44
CA PRO A 2 -12.37 -5.89 4.76
C PRO A 2 -11.82 -4.98 5.85
N LEU A 3 -12.71 -4.47 6.70
CA LEU A 3 -12.39 -3.74 7.93
C LEU A 3 -12.75 -4.63 9.12
N ILE A 4 -11.84 -4.71 10.08
CA ILE A 4 -12.02 -5.55 11.28
C ILE A 4 -11.85 -4.65 12.50
N MET A 5 -12.83 -4.65 13.40
CA MET A 5 -12.74 -3.95 14.67
C MET A 5 -12.05 -4.83 15.72
N ARG A 6 -11.03 -4.30 16.40
CA ARG A 6 -10.33 -4.95 17.51
C ARG A 6 -10.00 -3.91 18.58
N GLY A 7 -10.35 -4.19 19.83
CA GLY A 7 -10.06 -3.28 20.96
C GLY A 7 -10.56 -1.85 20.74
N GLY A 8 -11.75 -1.69 20.14
CA GLY A 8 -12.33 -0.38 19.82
C GLY A 8 -11.69 0.34 18.63
N THR A 9 -10.70 -0.25 17.94
CA THR A 9 -10.05 0.36 16.78
C THR A 9 -10.32 -0.44 15.51
N TRP A 10 -10.61 0.24 14.41
CA TRP A 10 -10.71 -0.36 13.09
C TRP A 10 -9.34 -0.67 12.51
N HIS A 11 -9.21 -1.85 11.91
CA HIS A 11 -8.03 -2.30 11.19
C HIS A 11 -8.37 -2.65 9.75
N LEU A 12 -7.48 -2.28 8.83
CA LEU A 12 -7.44 -2.84 7.48
C LEU A 12 -6.76 -4.20 7.53
N ARG A 13 -7.43 -5.23 7.03
CA ARG A 13 -6.82 -6.53 6.75
C ARG A 13 -6.93 -6.81 5.26
N ARG A 14 -5.80 -7.02 4.59
CA ARG A 14 -5.79 -7.29 3.16
C ARG A 14 -4.61 -8.15 2.72
N ARG A 15 -4.86 -9.01 1.73
CA ARG A 15 -3.83 -9.83 1.10
C ARG A 15 -2.86 -8.95 0.29
N MET A 16 -1.57 -9.19 0.44
CA MET A 16 -0.52 -8.58 -0.39
C MET A 16 -0.52 -9.24 -1.78
N PRO A 17 -0.50 -8.47 -2.88
CA PRO A 17 -0.35 -9.03 -4.22
C PRO A 17 0.94 -9.84 -4.37
N VAL A 18 0.85 -10.99 -5.06
CA VAL A 18 1.96 -11.95 -5.21
C VAL A 18 3.18 -11.31 -5.90
N ARG A 19 2.97 -10.34 -6.79
CA ARG A 19 4.05 -9.61 -7.47
C ARG A 19 5.02 -8.88 -6.53
N PHE A 20 4.61 -8.64 -5.29
CA PHE A 20 5.46 -8.01 -4.28
C PHE A 20 6.17 -9.03 -3.37
N ALA A 21 6.06 -10.34 -3.63
CA ALA A 21 6.61 -11.38 -2.75
C ALA A 21 8.12 -11.22 -2.49
N GLU A 22 8.86 -10.66 -3.44
CA GLU A 22 10.29 -10.39 -3.30
C GLU A 22 10.61 -9.28 -2.28
N VAL A 23 9.74 -8.27 -2.17
CA VAL A 23 9.92 -7.11 -1.28
C VAL A 23 9.05 -7.16 -0.03
N GLU A 24 8.00 -7.97 -0.04
CA GLU A 24 7.08 -8.20 1.07
C GLU A 24 6.68 -9.68 1.09
N PRO A 25 7.38 -10.52 1.86
CA PRO A 25 7.07 -11.94 1.95
C PRO A 25 5.75 -12.21 2.70
N ARG A 26 5.21 -11.23 3.44
CA ARG A 26 3.95 -11.39 4.17
C ARG A 26 2.78 -11.53 3.19
N ARG A 27 1.99 -12.59 3.35
CA ARG A 27 0.81 -12.88 2.51
C ARG A 27 -0.34 -11.91 2.75
N GLU A 28 -0.46 -11.35 3.95
CA GLU A 28 -1.46 -10.34 4.29
C GLU A 28 -0.87 -9.28 5.22
N VAL A 29 -1.44 -8.09 5.17
CA VAL A 29 -1.09 -6.96 6.03
C VAL A 29 -2.28 -6.61 6.92
N TRP A 30 -1.94 -6.24 8.15
CA TRP A 30 -2.86 -5.76 9.17
C TRP A 30 -2.41 -4.38 9.59
N VAL A 31 -3.25 -3.37 9.35
CA VAL A 31 -2.90 -1.97 9.64
C VAL A 31 -3.99 -1.35 10.47
N SER A 32 -3.64 -0.83 11.65
CA SER A 32 -4.56 -0.02 12.44
C SER A 32 -4.89 1.28 11.71
N LEU A 33 -6.19 1.59 11.63
CA LEU A 33 -6.70 2.84 11.06
C LEU A 33 -6.89 3.92 12.12
N LYS A 34 -6.55 3.62 13.39
CA LYS A 34 -6.53 4.55 14.52
C LYS A 34 -7.84 5.32 14.71
N THR A 35 -8.97 4.66 14.46
CA THR A 35 -10.31 5.22 14.63
C THR A 35 -11.29 4.12 15.01
N ASP A 36 -12.29 4.48 15.80
CA ASP A 36 -13.45 3.67 16.19
C ASP A 36 -14.67 3.93 15.28
N ALA A 37 -14.64 5.01 14.50
CA ALA A 37 -15.69 5.37 13.55
C ALA A 37 -15.54 4.64 12.21
N ARG A 38 -16.53 3.81 11.85
CA ARG A 38 -16.49 2.97 10.64
C ARG A 38 -16.41 3.78 9.34
N LEU A 39 -17.08 4.92 9.26
CA LEU A 39 -17.05 5.79 8.07
C LEU A 39 -15.66 6.41 7.86
N VAL A 40 -15.03 6.86 8.94
CA VAL A 40 -13.66 7.37 8.92
C VAL A 40 -12.69 6.25 8.52
N ALA A 41 -12.84 5.06 9.13
CA ALA A 41 -12.04 3.89 8.79
C ALA A 41 -12.15 3.54 7.29
N ALA A 42 -13.35 3.55 6.70
CA ALA A 42 -13.53 3.24 5.29
C ALA A 42 -12.80 4.22 4.37
N ARG A 43 -12.87 5.52 4.67
CA ARG A 43 -12.15 6.56 3.90
C ARG A 43 -10.63 6.42 4.04
N THR A 44 -10.15 6.28 5.28
CA THR A 44 -8.72 6.14 5.58
C THR A 44 -8.13 4.88 4.99
N ALA A 45 -8.86 3.77 5.00
CA ALA A 45 -8.36 2.49 4.51
C ALA A 45 -7.93 2.55 3.04
N THR A 46 -8.67 3.28 2.19
CA THR A 46 -8.34 3.41 0.77
C THR A 46 -6.98 4.09 0.60
N ALA A 47 -6.80 5.26 1.22
CA ALA A 47 -5.55 6.00 1.16
C ALA A 47 -4.36 5.21 1.75
N VAL A 48 -4.57 4.52 2.88
CA VAL A 48 -3.55 3.65 3.50
C VAL A 48 -3.15 2.53 2.54
N TRP A 49 -4.12 1.89 1.88
CA TRP A 49 -3.84 0.81 0.95
C TRP A 49 -3.07 1.29 -0.28
N GLU A 50 -3.46 2.42 -0.87
CA GLU A 50 -2.75 3.03 -2.00
C GLU A 50 -1.32 3.40 -1.63
N GLY A 51 -1.11 3.96 -0.44
CA GLY A 51 0.22 4.26 0.08
C GLY A 51 1.10 3.01 0.23
N LEU A 52 0.54 1.92 0.78
CA LEU A 52 1.24 0.64 0.90
C LEU A 52 1.65 0.08 -0.46
N ILE A 53 0.74 0.07 -1.42
CA ILE A 53 1.01 -0.44 -2.77
C ILE A 53 2.06 0.41 -3.48
N GLY A 54 1.92 1.74 -3.46
CA GLY A 54 2.90 2.63 -4.08
C GLY A 54 4.28 2.50 -3.44
N GLY A 55 4.37 2.30 -2.12
CA GLY A 55 5.63 2.03 -1.44
C GLY A 55 6.29 0.72 -1.87
N ARG A 56 5.50 -0.35 -2.07
CA ARG A 56 6.00 -1.64 -2.56
C ARG A 56 6.41 -1.59 -4.02
N GLU A 57 5.69 -0.83 -4.85
CA GLU A 57 6.07 -0.59 -6.25
C GLU A 57 7.39 0.16 -6.35
N ALA A 58 7.60 1.19 -5.51
CA ALA A 58 8.88 1.89 -5.44
C ALA A 58 10.04 0.96 -5.02
N GLN A 59 9.80 0.11 -4.01
CA GLN A 59 10.80 -0.85 -3.54
C GLN A 59 11.15 -1.89 -4.60
N LEU A 60 10.15 -2.43 -5.31
CA LEU A 60 10.37 -3.40 -6.37
C LEU A 60 11.11 -2.77 -7.55
N ALA A 61 10.72 -1.55 -7.96
CA ALA A 61 11.41 -0.81 -9.00
C ALA A 61 12.88 -0.60 -8.63
N SER A 62 13.16 -0.15 -7.41
CA SER A 62 14.52 0.09 -6.93
C SER A 62 15.45 -1.13 -7.03
N ARG A 63 14.91 -2.36 -7.04
CA ARG A 63 15.66 -3.61 -7.18
C ARG A 63 15.90 -4.03 -8.63
N SER A 64 15.26 -3.39 -9.60
CA SER A 64 15.56 -3.61 -11.01
C SER A 64 16.98 -3.14 -11.32
N ASP A 65 17.79 -4.01 -11.91
CA ASP A 65 19.14 -3.66 -12.39
C ASP A 65 19.10 -2.71 -13.58
N ASP A 66 17.98 -2.69 -14.32
CA ASP A 66 17.75 -1.75 -15.41
C ASP A 66 17.36 -0.36 -14.90
N ALA A 67 18.23 0.62 -15.17
CA ALA A 67 18.04 2.02 -14.82
C ALA A 67 16.88 2.69 -15.57
N ALA A 68 16.59 2.30 -16.81
CA ALA A 68 15.47 2.83 -17.57
C ALA A 68 14.14 2.37 -16.97
N THR A 69 14.05 1.09 -16.60
CA THR A 69 12.91 0.52 -15.88
C THR A 69 12.66 1.22 -14.55
N ARG A 70 13.72 1.49 -13.77
CA ARG A 70 13.63 2.27 -12.52
C ARG A 70 13.03 3.66 -12.73
N LEU A 71 13.53 4.38 -13.73
CA LEU A 71 13.06 5.74 -14.03
C LEU A 71 11.61 5.77 -14.52
N ALA A 72 11.21 4.81 -15.36
CA ALA A 72 9.85 4.71 -15.87
C ALA A 72 8.84 4.48 -14.74
N VAL A 73 9.12 3.53 -13.84
CA VAL A 73 8.23 3.25 -12.70
C VAL A 73 8.20 4.42 -11.71
N ALA A 74 9.34 5.08 -11.45
CA ALA A 74 9.39 6.27 -10.61
C ALA A 74 8.51 7.41 -11.16
N ARG A 75 8.54 7.65 -12.47
CA ARG A 75 7.67 8.63 -13.16
C ARG A 75 6.20 8.28 -13.02
N GLU A 76 5.83 7.01 -13.19
CA GLU A 76 4.44 6.56 -13.03
C GLU A 76 3.94 6.74 -11.58
N ILE A 77 4.79 6.47 -10.60
CA ILE A 77 4.48 6.69 -9.17
C ILE A 77 4.30 8.18 -8.89
N ALA A 78 5.19 9.04 -9.42
CA ALA A 78 5.11 10.49 -9.24
C ALA A 78 3.85 11.08 -9.89
N ALA A 79 3.54 10.68 -11.13
CA ALA A 79 2.34 11.10 -11.84
C ALA A 79 1.05 10.73 -11.10
N ARG A 80 0.95 9.50 -10.55
CA ARG A 80 -0.19 9.08 -9.71
C ARG A 80 -0.34 9.91 -8.43
N ARG A 81 0.72 10.58 -7.98
CA ARG A 81 0.73 11.44 -6.79
C ARG A 81 0.62 12.93 -7.14
N GLY A 82 0.46 13.29 -8.41
CA GLY A 82 0.39 14.67 -8.86
C GLY A 82 1.73 15.42 -8.81
N LEU A 83 2.85 14.69 -8.77
CA LEU A 83 4.19 15.25 -8.81
C LEU A 83 4.72 15.06 -10.24
N THR A 84 4.90 16.15 -10.99
CA THR A 84 5.40 16.14 -12.39
C THR A 84 6.72 16.87 -12.49
#